data_AF-A0A7K7WUY0-F1
#
_entry.id   AF-A0A7K7WUY0-F1
#
_cell.length_a   1.000
_cell.length_b   1.000
_cell.length_c   1.000
_cell.angle_alpha   90.00
_cell.angle_beta   90.00
_cell.angle_gamma   90.00
#
_symmetry.space_group_name_H-M   'P 1'
#
loop_
_entity.id
_entity.type
_entity.pdbx_description
1 polymer ?
#
loop_
_entity_poly.entity_id
_entity_poly.type
_entity_poly.pdbx_seq_one_letter_code
_entity_poly.pdbx_strand_id
1 'polypeptide(L)'
;ILSTRLQRACPINKRQRGFIAAPGCSENLKLLQALIRSANKDQRTLGVVFVDLAKAFDTVNHQHIFQVLGQKGVNKHVIGLIRDVYTNCGTTVE
;
A
#
# COMPACT_ATOMS: atom_id res chain seq x y z
N ILE A 1 -10.89 9.64 10.92
CA ILE A 1 -11.00 8.77 12.12
C ILE A 1 -10.67 7.31 11.79
N LEU A 2 -11.39 6.65 10.88
CA LEU A 2 -11.15 5.23 10.54
C LEU A 2 -9.73 4.97 10.01
N SER A 3 -9.27 5.76 9.03
CA SER A 3 -7.90 5.68 8.50
C SER A 3 -6.83 5.80 9.59
N THR A 4 -6.95 6.77 10.50
CA THR A 4 -6.03 6.94 11.63
C THR A 4 -6.00 5.73 12.56
N ARG A 5 -7.16 5.10 12.83
CA ARG A 5 -7.24 3.88 13.65
C ARG A 5 -6.58 2.69 12.95
N LEU A 6 -6.81 2.54 11.65
CA LEU A 6 -6.19 1.50 10.84
C LEU A 6 -4.68 1.69 10.73
N GLN A 7 -4.19 2.91 10.56
CA GLN A 7 -2.75 3.19 10.50
C GLN A 7 -2.02 2.83 11.80
N ARG A 8 -2.70 2.97 12.96
CA ARG A 8 -2.15 2.54 14.25
C ARG A 8 -2.09 1.02 14.40
N ALA A 9 -3.12 0.31 13.96
CA ALA A 9 -3.18 -1.15 14.07
C ALA A 9 -2.38 -1.88 12.98
N CYS A 10 -2.29 -1.27 11.80
CA CYS A 10 -1.62 -1.79 10.61
C CYS A 10 -0.50 -0.81 10.21
N PRO A 11 0.62 -0.77 10.94
CA PRO A 11 1.72 0.11 10.59
C PRO A 11 2.27 -0.24 9.21
N ILE A 12 2.35 0.76 8.35
CA ILE A 12 2.83 0.62 6.98
C ILE A 12 4.37 0.75 6.99
N ASN A 13 5.02 0.12 6.01
CA ASN A 13 6.47 0.23 5.84
C ASN A 13 6.91 1.70 5.73
N LYS A 14 7.99 2.08 6.43
CA LYS A 14 8.55 3.44 6.41
C LYS A 14 8.97 3.94 5.02
N ARG A 15 9.14 3.04 4.04
CA ARG A 15 9.47 3.35 2.64
C ARG A 15 8.24 3.50 1.74
N GLN A 16 7.03 3.20 2.22
CA GLN A 16 5.80 3.45 1.47
C GLN A 16 5.66 4.95 1.24
N ARG A 17 5.30 5.34 0.01
CA ARG A 17 4.97 6.73 -0.34
C ARG A 17 3.60 6.88 -0.99
N GLY A 18 3.00 5.80 -1.49
CA GLY A 18 1.63 5.81 -1.99
C GLY A 18 0.61 5.85 -0.86
N PHE A 19 -0.47 6.62 -1.05
CA PHE A 19 -1.63 6.71 -0.14
C PHE A 19 -1.31 7.13 1.30
N ILE A 20 -0.19 7.83 1.52
CA ILE A 20 0.16 8.44 2.82
C ILE A 20 0.40 9.94 2.67
N ALA A 21 0.29 10.68 3.77
CA ALA A 21 0.62 12.10 3.84
C ALA A 21 2.15 12.30 3.88
N ALA A 22 2.82 12.08 2.76
CA ALA A 22 4.26 12.27 2.57
C ALA A 22 4.54 12.83 1.17
N PRO A 23 5.75 13.37 0.90
CA PRO A 23 6.20 13.61 -0.46
C PRO A 23 6.06 12.29 -1.24
N GLY A 24 5.27 12.28 -2.31
CA GLY A 24 4.87 11.05 -3.00
C GLY A 24 6.02 10.34 -3.71
N CYS A 25 5.85 9.99 -4.99
CA CYS A 25 6.88 9.23 -5.72
C CYS A 25 8.21 10.00 -5.92
N SER A 26 8.24 11.31 -5.67
CA SER A 26 9.43 12.15 -5.87
C SER A 26 10.61 11.75 -4.98
N GLU A 27 10.35 11.30 -3.75
CA GLU A 27 11.42 10.84 -2.85
C GLU A 27 12.05 9.54 -3.34
N ASN A 28 11.21 8.57 -3.73
CA ASN A 28 11.68 7.29 -4.28
C ASN A 28 12.44 7.49 -5.60
N LEU A 29 11.99 8.43 -6.44
CA LEU A 29 12.69 8.77 -7.68
C LEU A 29 14.07 9.38 -7.41
N LYS A 30 14.18 10.31 -6.47
CA LYS A 30 15.47 10.89 -6.06
C LYS A 30 16.42 9.84 -5.50
N LEU A 31 15.90 8.92 -4.67
CA LEU A 31 16.68 7.81 -4.13
C LEU A 31 17.22 6.91 -5.25
N LEU A 32 16.37 6.52 -6.20
CA LEU A 32 16.77 5.71 -7.35
C LEU A 32 17.83 6.42 -8.20
N GLN A 33 17.66 7.71 -8.48
CA GLN A 33 18.66 8.52 -9.20
C GLN A 33 20.00 8.55 -8.46
N ALA A 34 19.99 8.70 -7.14
CA ALA A 34 21.21 8.68 -6.33
C ALA A 34 21.91 7.31 -6.39
N LEU A 35 21.16 6.21 -6.31
CA LEU A 35 21.70 4.85 -6.44
C LEU A 35 22.36 4.62 -7.80
N ILE A 36 21.69 5.02 -8.89
CA ILE A 36 22.25 4.93 -10.25
C ILE A 36 23.55 5.73 -10.37
N ARG A 37 23.57 6.98 -9.87
CA ARG A 37 24.77 7.83 -9.90
C ARG A 37 25.92 7.22 -9.10
N SER A 38 25.63 6.66 -7.93
CA SER A 38 26.64 6.01 -7.07
C SER A 38 27.23 4.76 -7.75
N ALA A 39 26.39 3.91 -8.34
CA ALA A 39 26.84 2.72 -9.04
C ALA A 39 27.75 3.06 -10.23
N ASN A 40 27.38 4.09 -11.01
CA ASN A 40 28.20 4.59 -12.11
C ASN A 40 29.54 5.15 -11.63
N LYS A 41 29.55 5.93 -10.54
CA LYS A 41 30.77 6.49 -9.97
C LYS A 41 31.74 5.40 -9.51
N ASP A 42 31.20 4.37 -8.87
CA ASP A 42 31.99 3.28 -8.30
C ASP A 42 32.29 2.15 -9.31
N GLN A 43 31.85 2.30 -10.56
CA GLN A 43 31.96 1.28 -11.62
C GLN A 43 31.39 -0.09 -11.20
N ARG A 44 30.26 -0.09 -10.48
CA ARG A 44 29.56 -1.30 -10.03
C ARG A 44 28.28 -1.50 -10.81
N THR A 45 27.91 -2.76 -11.03
CA THR A 45 26.61 -3.13 -11.62
C THR A 45 25.48 -2.89 -10.60
N LEU A 46 24.39 -2.26 -11.06
CA LEU A 46 23.16 -2.06 -10.29
C LEU A 46 22.00 -2.79 -10.99
N GLY A 47 21.37 -3.74 -10.29
CA GLY A 47 20.11 -4.35 -10.73
C GLY A 47 18.90 -3.64 -10.13
N VAL A 48 17.91 -3.30 -10.95
CA VAL A 48 16.65 -2.70 -10.52
C VAL A 48 15.48 -3.51 -11.08
N VAL A 49 14.53 -3.88 -10.22
CA VAL A 49 13.32 -4.61 -10.61
C VAL A 49 12.10 -3.75 -10.36
N PHE A 50 11.29 -3.57 -11.39
CA PHE A 50 9.98 -2.93 -11.30
C PHE A 50 8.90 -4.01 -11.29
N VAL A 51 8.08 -4.02 -10.24
CA VAL A 51 6.96 -4.96 -10.08
C VAL A 51 5.67 -4.18 -10.10
N ASP A 52 4.73 -4.63 -10.93
CA ASP A 52 3.38 -4.06 -11.02
C ASP A 52 2.32 -5.17 -10.88
N LEU A 53 1.16 -4.81 -10.32
CA LEU A 53 0.04 -5.72 -10.10
C LEU A 53 -1.12 -5.35 -11.02
N ALA A 54 -1.41 -6.21 -11.99
CA ALA A 54 -2.56 -6.03 -12.87
C ALA A 54 -3.86 -5.98 -12.07
N LYS A 55 -4.65 -4.91 -12.25
CA LYS A 55 -5.94 -4.71 -11.57
C LYS A 55 -5.84 -4.87 -10.04
N ALA A 56 -4.87 -4.20 -9.43
CA ALA A 56 -4.54 -4.36 -8.01
C ALA A 56 -5.70 -4.14 -7.04
N PHE A 57 -6.71 -3.34 -7.38
CA PHE A 57 -7.90 -3.16 -6.54
C PHE A 57 -8.97 -4.21 -6.79
N ASP A 58 -9.17 -4.63 -8.05
CA ASP A 58 -10.21 -5.60 -8.41
C ASP A 58 -9.82 -7.04 -8.03
N THR A 59 -8.52 -7.34 -7.95
CA THR A 59 -8.01 -8.70 -7.73
C THR A 59 -7.83 -9.07 -6.27
N VAL A 60 -7.93 -8.11 -5.34
CA VAL A 60 -7.78 -8.40 -3.91
C VAL A 60 -9.04 -9.07 -3.38
N ASN A 61 -8.90 -10.31 -2.90
CA ASN A 61 -10.00 -11.04 -2.29
C ASN A 61 -10.48 -10.34 -1.00
N HIS A 62 -11.75 -9.95 -0.95
CA HIS A 62 -12.34 -9.25 0.20
C HIS A 62 -12.27 -10.06 1.51
N GLN A 63 -12.42 -11.39 1.45
CA GLN A 63 -12.29 -12.25 2.63
C GLN A 63 -10.87 -12.20 3.20
N HIS A 64 -9.87 -12.10 2.33
CA HIS A 64 -8.48 -11.96 2.74
C HIS A 64 -8.24 -10.64 3.50
N ILE A 65 -8.88 -9.55 3.09
CA ILE A 65 -8.82 -8.25 3.81
C ILE A 65 -9.26 -8.44 5.27
N PHE A 66 -10.40 -9.08 5.52
CA PHE A 66 -10.91 -9.27 6.88
C PHE A 66 -10.03 -10.19 7.73
N GLN A 67 -9.46 -11.23 7.13
CA GLN A 67 -8.53 -12.13 7.79
C GLN A 67 -7.26 -11.39 8.24
N VAL A 68 -6.66 -10.60 7.35
CA VAL A 68 -5.45 -9.83 7.65
C VAL A 68 -5.73 -8.78 8.73
N LEU A 69 -6.87 -8.08 8.67
CA LEU A 69 -7.25 -7.12 9.72
C LEU A 69 -7.42 -7.80 11.08
N GLY A 70 -8.00 -9.01 11.12
CA GLY A 70 -8.10 -9.82 12.33
C GLY A 70 -6.72 -10.21 12.89
N GLN A 71 -5.81 -10.66 12.03
CA GLN A 71 -4.42 -11.00 12.41
C GLN A 71 -3.65 -9.78 12.92
N LYS A 72 -3.94 -8.59 12.40
CA LYS A 72 -3.35 -7.32 12.84
C LYS A 72 -3.97 -6.77 14.13
N GLY A 73 -4.90 -7.50 14.75
CA GLY A 73 -5.51 -7.10 16.02
C GLY A 73 -6.50 -5.94 15.89
N VAL A 74 -7.04 -5.70 14.69
CA VAL A 74 -8.07 -4.67 14.50
C VAL A 74 -9.35 -5.10 15.22
N ASN A 75 -9.97 -4.16 15.94
CA ASN A 75 -11.19 -4.43 16.70
C ASN A 75 -12.31 -4.98 15.78
N LYS A 76 -13.01 -6.03 16.24
CA LYS A 76 -14.07 -6.72 15.47
C LYS A 76 -15.17 -5.79 14.96
N HIS A 77 -15.53 -4.74 15.70
CA HIS A 77 -16.52 -3.75 15.25
C HIS A 77 -16.03 -2.95 14.04
N VAL A 78 -14.73 -2.62 14.00
CA VAL A 78 -14.12 -1.92 12.85
C VAL A 78 -14.05 -2.85 11.64
N ILE A 79 -13.71 -4.13 11.85
CA ILE A 79 -13.73 -5.13 10.77
C ILE A 79 -15.15 -5.30 10.22
N GLY A 80 -16.17 -5.32 11.09
CA GLY A 80 -17.58 -5.35 10.71
C GLY A 80 -17.95 -4.16 9.81
N LEU A 81 -17.62 -2.95 10.25
CA LEU A 81 -17.87 -1.74 9.45
C LEU A 81 -17.23 -1.80 8.05
N ILE A 82 -15.97 -2.28 7.96
CA ILE A 82 -15.27 -2.41 6.67
C ILE A 82 -15.95 -3.48 5.81
N ARG A 83 -16.42 -4.58 6.41
CA ARG A 83 -17.16 -5.63 5.70
C ARG A 83 -18.46 -5.12 5.12
N ASP A 84 -19.19 -4.30 5.86
CA ASP A 84 -20.45 -3.71 5.40
C ASP A 84 -20.23 -2.80 4.19
N VAL A 85 -19.11 -2.06 4.13
CA VAL A 85 -18.73 -1.24 2.96
C VAL A 85 -18.56 -2.08 1.69
N TYR A 86 -18.07 -3.31 1.81
CA TYR A 86 -17.87 -4.22 0.68
C TYR A 86 -19.09 -5.11 0.38
N THR A 87 -20.17 -5.02 1.14
CA THR A 87 -21.36 -5.86 0.98
C THR A 87 -22.39 -5.13 0.12
N ASN A 88 -22.87 -5.77 -0.96
CA ASN A 88 -23.81 -5.18 -1.93
C ASN A 88 -23.38 -3.80 -2.48
N CYS A 89 -22.07 -3.53 -2.52
CA CYS A 89 -21.55 -2.30 -3.13
C CYS A 89 -21.45 -2.45 -4.65
N GLY A 90 -21.90 -1.45 -5.39
CA GLY A 90 -21.79 -1.39 -6.83
C GLY A 90 -21.70 0.06 -7.29
N THR A 91 -21.06 0.29 -8.44
CA THR A 91 -21.04 1.59 -9.10
C THR A 91 -21.54 1.38 -10.51
N THR A 92 -22.62 2.06 -10.86
CA THR A 92 -23.10 2.16 -12.24
C THR A 92 -22.45 3.41 -12.83
N VAL A 93 -21.76 3.25 -13.95
CA VAL A 93 -21.24 4.36 -14.74
C VAL A 93 -22.19 4.52 -15.92
N GLU A 94 -22.81 5.69 -16.03
CA GLU A 94 -23.60 6.08 -17.22
C GLU A 94 -22.70 6.39 -18.42
#